data_AF-A0A2D6PV28-F1
#
_entry.id   AF-A0A2D6PV28-F1
#
_cell.length_a   1.000
_cell.length_b   1.000
_cell.length_c   1.000
_cell.angle_alpha   90.00
_cell.angle_beta   90.00
_cell.angle_gamma   90.00
#
_symmetry.space_group_name_H-M   'P 1'
#
loop_
_entity.id
_entity.type
_entity.pdbx_description
1 polymer ?
#
loop_
_entity_poly.entity_id
_entity_poly.type
_entity_poly.pdbx_seq_one_letter_code
_entity_poly.pdbx_strand_id
1 'polypeptide(L)'
;MRSIILLAAFALLPFPVLAQSSTAAGKVVRVTLYRGQALVTREIPLPTRTGALEVVVPGMPHGVVPDSLYAEAVTGTEVRAVRYRTRAVGEEPRDEVRALDQKLVQAQDDLAANQSAQVGVKKRVAYLDRLEGFVAPTAHGDLAKGALDAEALERLVLFGFAQRKTAQTESLKLMREARDITARIALLNRQRQELTASSSKTVREGVVFIEKRAGGPATLELSYLVNGCGWAPTYNVRAERSGGTVQVEYNAVIQQRTGEDWSDVDLTLSTATPALSAAGPGLAPFTVALVRGVKPGGSKEKAAAKYQAIARQQVDAQNRLSGAILTKDNLASAWAVNRAANDFQTFEISTRNEILASIASAPVRADGPSLSYHLDVPVSLASRND
;
A
#
# COMPACT_ATOMS: atom_id res chain seq x y z
N MET A 1 23.33 79.16 -16.92
CA MET A 1 22.82 77.85 -17.41
C MET A 1 22.99 76.84 -16.31
N ARG A 2 21.90 76.28 -15.77
CA ARG A 2 21.89 75.28 -14.69
C ARG A 2 21.67 73.90 -15.30
N SER A 3 22.59 72.96 -15.08
CA SER A 3 22.46 71.57 -15.50
C SER A 3 21.98 70.72 -14.32
N ILE A 4 20.84 70.05 -14.50
CA ILE A 4 20.23 69.11 -13.56
C ILE A 4 20.73 67.71 -13.94
N ILE A 5 21.41 67.02 -13.02
CA ILE A 5 21.77 65.60 -13.16
C ILE A 5 20.76 64.79 -12.34
N LEU A 6 19.90 64.05 -13.02
CA LEU A 6 18.98 63.07 -12.41
C LEU A 6 19.75 61.79 -12.11
N LEU A 7 19.86 61.42 -10.83
CA LEU A 7 20.41 60.14 -10.39
C LEU A 7 19.26 59.11 -10.33
N ALA A 8 19.26 58.15 -11.24
CA ALA A 8 18.28 57.04 -11.25
C ALA A 8 18.69 55.99 -10.21
N ALA A 9 17.90 55.86 -9.14
CA ALA A 9 18.04 54.80 -8.15
C ALA A 9 17.43 53.50 -8.70
N PHE A 10 18.28 52.56 -9.11
CA PHE A 10 17.88 51.22 -9.54
C PHE A 10 17.64 50.35 -8.30
N ALA A 11 16.37 50.12 -7.95
CA ALA A 11 15.98 49.22 -6.88
C ALA A 11 16.25 47.76 -7.29
N LEU A 12 17.30 47.15 -6.76
CA LEU A 12 17.52 45.70 -6.85
C LEU A 12 16.45 44.98 -6.01
N LEU A 13 15.47 44.37 -6.68
CA LEU A 13 14.58 43.39 -6.07
C LEU A 13 15.40 42.12 -5.72
N PRO A 14 15.31 41.59 -4.50
CA PRO A 14 15.99 40.35 -4.14
C PRO A 14 15.33 39.18 -4.88
N PHE A 15 16.09 38.55 -5.79
CA PHE A 15 15.69 37.28 -6.37
C PHE A 15 15.63 36.21 -5.27
N PRO A 16 14.52 35.46 -5.13
CA PRO A 16 14.49 34.31 -4.23
C PRO A 16 15.51 33.29 -4.74
N VAL A 17 16.56 33.07 -3.96
CA VAL A 17 17.50 31.97 -4.19
C VAL A 17 16.70 30.69 -4.09
N LEU A 18 16.44 30.06 -5.23
CA LEU A 18 15.90 28.70 -5.29
C LEU A 18 16.84 27.80 -4.49
N ALA A 19 16.32 27.22 -3.41
CA ALA A 19 17.06 26.25 -2.62
C ALA A 19 17.48 25.10 -3.55
N GLN A 20 18.78 25.02 -3.85
CA GLN A 20 19.32 23.98 -4.72
C GLN A 20 19.22 22.62 -4.02
N SER A 21 18.57 21.66 -4.68
CA SER A 21 18.44 20.29 -4.20
C SER A 21 19.76 19.53 -4.36
N SER A 22 20.23 18.91 -3.29
CA SER A 22 21.36 17.97 -3.29
C SER A 22 20.83 16.56 -3.10
N THR A 23 21.27 15.61 -3.94
CA THR A 23 20.82 14.21 -3.87
C THR A 23 21.93 13.35 -3.27
N ALA A 24 21.65 12.64 -2.18
CA ALA A 24 22.59 11.72 -1.54
C ALA A 24 21.83 10.57 -0.87
N ALA A 25 22.15 9.32 -1.24
CA ALA A 25 21.45 8.13 -0.74
C ALA A 25 21.76 7.79 0.74
N GLY A 26 22.96 8.14 1.19
CA GLY A 26 23.49 7.76 2.51
C GLY A 26 23.85 6.27 2.62
N LYS A 27 24.60 5.91 3.67
CA LYS A 27 24.86 4.51 4.06
C LYS A 27 24.03 4.19 5.30
N VAL A 28 23.42 3.00 5.36
CA VAL A 28 22.83 2.50 6.61
C VAL A 28 23.96 2.17 7.58
N VAL A 29 23.91 2.72 8.79
CA VAL A 29 24.96 2.53 9.81
C VAL A 29 24.42 1.80 11.03
N ARG A 30 23.20 2.12 11.46
CA ARG A 30 22.61 1.56 12.68
C ARG A 30 21.21 1.03 12.43
N VAL A 31 20.93 -0.17 12.94
CA VAL A 31 19.61 -0.81 12.82
C VAL A 31 19.16 -1.33 14.19
N THR A 32 18.03 -0.86 14.68
CA THR A 32 17.34 -1.47 15.83
C THR A 32 16.18 -2.30 15.32
N LEU A 33 16.29 -3.62 15.42
CA LEU A 33 15.29 -4.57 14.96
C LEU A 33 14.32 -4.92 16.09
N TYR A 34 13.04 -4.70 15.85
CA TYR A 34 11.93 -5.07 16.73
C TYR A 34 11.25 -6.35 16.19
N ARG A 35 10.21 -6.84 16.88
CA ARG A 35 9.55 -8.10 16.49
C ARG A 35 8.76 -8.05 15.16
N GLY A 36 8.57 -6.88 14.56
CA GLY A 36 7.89 -6.73 13.26
C GLY A 36 8.26 -5.48 12.45
N GLN A 37 9.23 -4.70 12.93
CA GLN A 37 9.71 -3.48 12.29
C GLN A 37 11.20 -3.30 12.60
N ALA A 38 11.86 -2.41 11.88
CA ALA A 38 13.19 -1.92 12.24
C ALA A 38 13.24 -0.40 12.22
N LEU A 39 13.93 0.18 13.19
CA LEU A 39 14.41 1.56 13.13
C LEU A 39 15.76 1.55 12.42
N VAL A 40 15.78 2.10 11.21
CA VAL A 40 16.99 2.18 10.37
C VAL A 40 17.50 3.61 10.42
N THR A 41 18.80 3.78 10.66
CA THR A 41 19.48 5.08 10.63
C THR A 41 20.51 5.10 9.51
N ARG A 42 20.34 6.06 8.59
CA ARG A 42 21.25 6.33 7.49
C ARG A 42 22.12 7.55 7.82
N GLU A 43 23.41 7.44 7.58
CA GLU A 43 24.31 8.59 7.57
C GLU A 43 24.41 9.15 6.16
N ILE A 44 24.10 10.44 6.03
CA ILE A 44 24.09 11.17 4.77
C ILE A 44 25.14 12.28 4.84
N PRO A 45 26.17 12.25 3.96
CA PRO A 45 27.15 13.32 3.90
C PRO A 45 26.50 14.59 3.33
N LEU A 46 26.65 15.70 4.04
CA LEU A 46 26.15 17.01 3.63
C LEU A 46 27.20 17.77 2.82
N PRO A 47 26.80 18.50 1.76
CA PRO A 47 27.72 19.34 0.99
C PRO A 47 28.30 20.47 1.86
N THR A 48 29.48 20.96 1.51
CA THR A 48 30.28 21.91 2.33
C THR A 48 29.72 23.33 2.40
N ARG A 49 28.73 23.67 1.56
CA ARG A 49 28.12 25.02 1.48
C ARG A 49 27.29 25.38 2.70
N THR A 50 27.19 26.68 2.97
CA THR A 50 26.33 27.27 4.01
C THR A 50 24.97 27.69 3.44
N GLY A 51 23.99 27.93 4.31
CA GLY A 51 22.65 28.40 3.97
C GLY A 51 21.59 27.29 3.95
N ALA A 52 20.43 27.60 3.35
CA ALA A 52 19.34 26.65 3.21
C ALA A 52 19.65 25.59 2.13
N LEU A 53 19.41 24.32 2.47
CA LEU A 53 19.58 23.18 1.58
C LEU A 53 18.34 22.28 1.62
N GLU A 54 17.97 21.76 0.45
CA GLU A 54 17.09 20.60 0.33
C GLU A 54 17.96 19.38 0.02
N VAL A 55 17.92 18.37 0.91
CA VAL A 55 18.63 17.11 0.75
C VAL A 55 17.62 16.03 0.37
N VAL A 56 17.76 15.46 -0.81
CA VAL A 56 16.90 14.38 -1.33
C VAL A 56 17.64 13.06 -1.19
N VAL A 57 17.01 12.13 -0.47
CA VAL A 57 17.52 10.80 -0.17
C VAL A 57 16.74 9.78 -0.99
N PRO A 58 17.28 9.32 -2.13
CA PRO A 58 16.60 8.37 -3.00
C PRO A 58 16.60 6.95 -2.42
N GLY A 59 15.80 6.07 -3.02
CA GLY A 59 15.84 4.63 -2.72
C GLY A 59 15.31 4.30 -1.33
N MET A 60 14.25 4.99 -0.89
CA MET A 60 13.57 4.61 0.35
C MET A 60 12.83 3.27 0.16
N PRO A 61 12.91 2.34 1.13
CA PRO A 61 12.21 1.06 1.07
C PRO A 61 10.70 1.21 0.87
N HIS A 62 10.05 0.19 0.28
CA HIS A 62 8.59 0.18 0.12
C HIS A 62 7.86 0.21 1.46
N GLY A 63 8.38 -0.52 2.46
CA GLY A 63 7.76 -0.69 3.77
C GLY A 63 7.97 0.46 4.75
N VAL A 64 8.55 1.59 4.33
CA VAL A 64 8.78 2.75 5.20
C VAL A 64 7.47 3.29 5.76
N VAL A 65 7.45 3.60 7.05
CA VAL A 65 6.33 4.30 7.72
C VAL A 65 6.54 5.81 7.53
N PRO A 66 5.75 6.50 6.69
CA PRO A 66 6.04 7.89 6.29
C PRO A 66 6.11 8.88 7.46
N ASP A 67 5.28 8.67 8.49
CA ASP A 67 5.19 9.55 9.66
C ASP A 67 6.33 9.32 10.68
N SER A 68 7.18 8.32 10.46
CA SER A 68 8.29 7.97 11.36
C SER A 68 9.63 8.60 11.00
N LEU A 69 9.69 9.34 9.87
CA LEU A 69 10.93 9.94 9.41
C LEU A 69 11.33 11.12 10.30
N TYR A 70 12.52 11.06 10.88
CA TYR A 70 13.15 12.18 11.57
C TYR A 70 14.63 12.24 11.23
N ALA A 71 15.20 13.44 11.36
CA ALA A 71 16.60 13.65 11.04
C ALA A 71 17.28 14.43 12.16
N GLU A 72 18.51 14.02 12.48
CA GLU A 72 19.37 14.64 13.48
C GLU A 72 20.66 15.10 12.80
N ALA A 73 21.12 16.30 13.14
CA ALA A 73 22.34 16.86 12.57
C ALA A 73 23.40 17.01 13.65
N VAL A 74 24.61 16.52 13.37
CA VAL A 74 25.66 16.35 14.39
C VAL A 74 26.34 17.67 14.76
N THR A 75 26.36 18.70 13.88
CA THR A 75 27.00 19.98 14.20
C THR A 75 26.61 21.13 13.26
N GLY A 76 26.35 22.32 13.84
CA GLY A 76 26.21 23.59 13.10
C GLY A 76 25.10 23.66 12.06
N THR A 77 24.16 22.71 12.08
CA THR A 77 23.11 22.52 11.08
C THR A 77 21.78 22.35 11.81
N GLU A 78 20.77 23.10 11.39
CA GLU A 78 19.42 23.05 11.94
C GLU A 78 18.50 22.32 10.96
N VAL A 79 17.77 21.31 11.42
CA VAL A 79 16.77 20.61 10.61
C VAL A 79 15.46 21.40 10.69
N ARG A 80 14.98 21.89 9.54
CA ARG A 80 13.74 22.68 9.45
C ARG A 80 12.51 21.80 9.22
N ALA A 81 12.63 20.78 8.38
CA ALA A 81 11.55 19.86 8.09
C ALA A 81 12.07 18.56 7.48
N VAL A 82 11.35 17.46 7.72
CA VAL A 82 11.54 16.16 7.07
C VAL A 82 10.24 15.78 6.38
N ARG A 83 10.30 15.30 5.14
CA ARG A 83 9.14 14.89 4.36
C ARG A 83 9.42 13.60 3.62
N TYR A 84 8.40 12.75 3.55
CA TYR A 84 8.40 11.60 2.67
C TYR A 84 7.72 11.96 1.34
N ARG A 85 8.40 11.72 0.21
CA ARG A 85 7.90 12.01 -1.14
C ARG A 85 7.83 10.72 -1.95
N THR A 86 6.73 10.53 -2.65
CA THR A 86 6.54 9.43 -3.59
C THR A 86 6.31 10.02 -4.98
N ARG A 87 7.08 9.57 -5.97
CA ARG A 87 6.92 9.99 -7.37
C ARG A 87 6.79 8.76 -8.28
N ALA A 88 5.79 8.77 -9.15
CA ALA A 88 5.73 7.80 -10.23
C ALA A 88 6.79 8.19 -11.26
N VAL A 89 7.86 7.39 -11.38
CA VAL A 89 8.76 7.52 -12.52
C VAL A 89 8.24 6.56 -13.56
N GLY A 90 7.52 7.10 -14.55
CA GLY A 90 7.32 6.38 -15.80
C GLY A 90 8.65 6.36 -16.52
N GLU A 91 9.27 5.18 -16.66
CA GLU A 91 10.07 4.95 -17.86
C GLU A 91 9.11 5.21 -19.04
N GLU A 92 9.46 6.11 -19.95
CA GLU A 92 8.72 6.22 -21.21
C GLU A 92 8.52 4.80 -21.78
N PRO A 93 7.33 4.46 -22.29
CA PRO A 93 7.02 3.09 -22.66
C PRO A 93 8.09 2.60 -23.63
N ARG A 94 8.89 1.60 -23.19
CA ARG A 94 9.86 0.87 -24.00
C ARG A 94 9.30 0.73 -25.42
N ASP A 95 10.11 0.91 -26.46
CA ASP A 95 9.67 0.76 -27.85
C ASP A 95 8.89 -0.56 -28.07
N GLU A 96 9.19 -1.58 -27.28
CA GLU A 96 8.43 -2.84 -27.15
C GLU A 96 6.96 -2.67 -26.76
N VAL A 97 6.63 -1.85 -25.74
CA VAL A 97 5.25 -1.58 -25.30
C VAL A 97 4.50 -0.79 -26.39
N ARG A 98 5.15 0.19 -27.04
CA ARG A 98 4.56 0.92 -28.17
C ARG A 98 4.23 -0.01 -29.34
N ALA A 99 5.13 -0.95 -29.65
CA ALA A 99 4.91 -1.94 -30.70
C ALA A 99 3.77 -2.91 -30.34
N LEU A 100 3.62 -3.28 -29.07
CA LEU A 100 2.49 -4.08 -28.59
C LEU A 100 1.17 -3.32 -28.66
N ASP A 101 1.14 -2.04 -28.28
CA ASP A 101 -0.04 -1.20 -28.37
C ASP A 101 -0.51 -1.04 -29.83
N GLN A 102 0.41 -0.84 -30.77
CA GLN A 102 0.09 -0.81 -32.21
C GLN A 102 -0.52 -2.13 -32.71
N LYS A 103 0.05 -3.28 -32.32
CA LYS A 103 -0.49 -4.61 -32.65
C LYS A 103 -1.88 -4.84 -32.04
N LEU A 104 -2.13 -4.27 -30.86
CA LEU A 104 -3.40 -4.41 -30.16
C LEU A 104 -4.50 -3.58 -30.83
N VAL A 105 -4.18 -2.34 -31.23
CA VAL A 105 -5.08 -1.50 -32.04
C VAL A 105 -5.43 -2.20 -33.35
N GLN A 106 -4.42 -2.70 -34.07
CA GLN A 106 -4.65 -3.43 -35.33
C GLN A 106 -5.55 -4.65 -35.14
N ALA A 107 -5.32 -5.46 -34.09
CA ALA A 107 -6.17 -6.62 -33.82
C ALA A 107 -7.60 -6.24 -33.41
N GLN A 108 -7.79 -5.10 -32.75
CA GLN A 108 -9.12 -4.58 -32.43
C GLN A 108 -9.86 -4.09 -33.68
N ASP A 109 -9.16 -3.42 -34.60
CA ASP A 109 -9.71 -3.00 -35.89
C ASP A 109 -10.12 -4.21 -36.73
N ASP A 110 -9.28 -5.26 -36.77
CA ASP A 110 -9.60 -6.53 -37.44
C ASP A 110 -10.86 -7.18 -36.85
N LEU A 111 -11.02 -7.14 -35.53
CA LEU A 111 -12.22 -7.67 -34.85
C LEU A 111 -13.46 -6.86 -35.21
N ALA A 112 -13.37 -5.53 -35.23
CA ALA A 112 -14.47 -4.65 -35.60
C ALA A 112 -14.89 -4.84 -37.07
N ALA A 113 -13.93 -5.03 -37.97
CA ALA A 113 -14.19 -5.34 -39.37
C ALA A 113 -14.89 -6.70 -39.52
N ASN A 114 -14.43 -7.73 -38.80
CA ASN A 114 -15.08 -9.04 -38.80
C ASN A 114 -16.52 -8.98 -38.27
N GLN A 115 -16.75 -8.27 -37.16
CA GLN A 115 -18.09 -8.07 -36.60
C GLN A 115 -19.03 -7.35 -37.59
N SER A 116 -18.51 -6.36 -38.32
CA SER A 116 -19.25 -5.67 -39.38
C SER A 116 -19.64 -6.62 -40.53
N ALA A 117 -18.72 -7.51 -40.94
CA ALA A 117 -19.02 -8.55 -41.92
C ALA A 117 -20.09 -9.54 -41.42
N GLN A 118 -20.04 -9.95 -40.15
CA GLN A 118 -21.07 -10.81 -39.55
C GLN A 118 -22.45 -10.16 -39.56
N VAL A 119 -22.52 -8.85 -39.29
CA VAL A 119 -23.78 -8.08 -39.40
C VAL A 119 -24.27 -8.05 -40.85
N GLY A 120 -23.36 -7.89 -41.82
CA GLY A 120 -23.69 -7.97 -43.25
C GLY A 120 -24.32 -9.30 -43.64
N VAL A 121 -23.71 -10.42 -43.22
CA VAL A 121 -24.25 -11.78 -43.46
C VAL A 121 -25.62 -11.95 -42.79
N LYS A 122 -25.80 -11.49 -41.55
CA LYS A 122 -27.10 -11.53 -40.86
C LYS A 122 -28.18 -10.76 -41.61
N LYS A 123 -27.86 -9.57 -42.13
CA LYS A 123 -28.80 -8.78 -42.95
C LYS A 123 -29.17 -9.50 -44.24
N ARG A 124 -28.21 -10.17 -44.89
CA ARG A 124 -28.48 -10.99 -46.10
C ARG A 124 -29.40 -12.16 -45.81
N VAL A 125 -29.19 -12.87 -44.69
CA VAL A 125 -30.10 -13.95 -44.25
C VAL A 125 -31.50 -13.41 -43.95
N ALA A 126 -31.60 -12.30 -43.20
CA ALA A 126 -32.88 -11.68 -42.90
C ALA A 126 -33.63 -11.19 -44.16
N TYR A 127 -32.91 -10.75 -45.19
CA TYR A 127 -33.51 -10.45 -46.49
C TYR A 127 -34.08 -11.70 -47.16
N LEU A 128 -33.33 -12.81 -47.16
CA LEU A 128 -33.80 -14.10 -47.70
C LEU A 128 -35.03 -14.60 -46.94
N ASP A 129 -35.08 -14.45 -45.62
CA ASP A 129 -36.24 -14.82 -44.80
C ASP A 129 -37.50 -14.00 -45.18
N ARG A 130 -37.35 -12.69 -45.44
CA ARG A 130 -38.46 -11.85 -45.92
C ARG A 130 -38.90 -12.23 -47.32
N LEU A 131 -37.97 -12.60 -48.20
CA LEU A 131 -38.29 -13.03 -49.56
C LEU A 131 -39.08 -14.34 -49.55
N GLU A 132 -38.69 -15.29 -48.70
CA GLU A 132 -39.47 -16.52 -48.46
C GLU A 132 -40.87 -16.19 -47.91
N GLY A 133 -40.96 -15.30 -46.91
CA GLY A 133 -42.23 -14.84 -46.34
C GLY A 133 -43.14 -14.10 -47.32
N PHE A 134 -42.60 -13.51 -48.39
CA PHE A 134 -43.38 -12.92 -49.47
C PHE A 134 -43.76 -13.96 -50.53
N VAL A 135 -42.85 -14.86 -50.91
CA VAL A 135 -43.08 -15.83 -51.98
C VAL A 135 -44.04 -16.94 -51.55
N ALA A 136 -43.91 -17.49 -50.33
CA ALA A 136 -44.73 -18.63 -49.90
C ALA A 136 -46.25 -18.35 -49.81
N PRO A 137 -46.72 -17.22 -49.24
CA PRO A 137 -48.15 -16.91 -49.19
C PRO A 137 -48.73 -16.54 -50.57
N THR A 138 -47.96 -15.82 -51.38
CA THR A 138 -48.38 -15.36 -52.71
C THR A 138 -48.42 -16.52 -53.71
N ALA A 139 -47.48 -17.48 -53.59
CA ALA A 139 -47.50 -18.72 -54.35
C ALA A 139 -48.77 -19.54 -54.08
N HIS A 140 -49.27 -19.60 -52.83
CA HIS A 140 -50.56 -20.27 -52.56
C HIS A 140 -51.77 -19.57 -53.22
N GLY A 141 -51.80 -18.23 -53.21
CA GLY A 141 -52.88 -17.45 -53.81
C GLY A 141 -52.90 -17.47 -55.34
N ASP A 142 -51.73 -17.51 -55.98
CA ASP A 142 -51.59 -17.50 -57.44
C ASP A 142 -51.63 -18.92 -58.04
N LEU A 143 -51.29 -19.97 -57.28
CA LEU A 143 -51.54 -21.38 -57.66
C LEU A 143 -53.04 -21.64 -57.79
N ALA A 144 -53.85 -21.08 -56.87
CA ALA A 144 -55.31 -21.19 -56.89
C ALA A 144 -55.95 -20.49 -58.10
N LYS A 145 -55.23 -19.57 -58.76
CA LYS A 145 -55.69 -18.79 -59.92
C LYS A 145 -55.05 -19.24 -61.24
N GLY A 146 -54.19 -20.27 -61.23
CA GLY A 146 -53.54 -20.80 -62.43
C GLY A 146 -52.51 -19.86 -63.08
N ALA A 147 -52.03 -18.84 -62.36
CA ALA A 147 -51.17 -17.77 -62.89
C ALA A 147 -49.67 -17.96 -62.59
N LEU A 148 -49.27 -19.13 -62.08
CA LEU A 148 -47.93 -19.39 -61.54
C LEU A 148 -47.08 -20.22 -62.51
N ASP A 149 -45.91 -19.69 -62.87
CA ASP A 149 -44.85 -20.42 -63.57
C ASP A 149 -44.06 -21.27 -62.55
N ALA A 150 -44.29 -22.59 -62.59
CA ALA A 150 -43.65 -23.55 -61.69
C ALA A 150 -42.12 -23.57 -61.82
N GLU A 151 -41.59 -23.30 -63.03
CA GLU A 151 -40.14 -23.32 -63.29
C GLU A 151 -39.47 -22.09 -62.67
N ALA A 152 -40.11 -20.92 -62.74
CA ALA A 152 -39.63 -19.70 -62.09
C ALA A 152 -39.59 -19.84 -60.55
N LEU A 153 -40.60 -20.51 -59.97
CA LEU A 153 -40.66 -20.76 -58.53
C LEU A 153 -39.55 -21.72 -58.07
N GLU A 154 -39.32 -22.81 -58.80
CA GLU A 154 -38.25 -23.76 -58.52
C GLU A 154 -36.88 -23.07 -58.53
N ARG A 155 -36.60 -22.22 -59.54
CA ARG A 155 -35.35 -21.46 -59.63
C ARG A 155 -35.15 -20.50 -58.45
N LEU A 156 -36.19 -19.82 -58.00
CA LEU A 156 -36.14 -18.93 -56.84
C LEU A 156 -35.85 -19.68 -55.53
N VAL A 157 -36.50 -20.82 -55.33
CA VAL A 157 -36.30 -21.66 -54.13
C VAL A 157 -34.89 -22.24 -54.11
N LEU A 158 -34.41 -22.80 -55.22
CA LEU A 158 -33.04 -23.32 -55.34
C LEU A 158 -31.98 -22.22 -55.16
N PHE A 159 -32.23 -21.02 -55.71
CA PHE A 159 -31.38 -19.85 -55.45
C PHE A 159 -31.35 -19.48 -53.96
N GLY A 160 -32.51 -19.48 -53.29
CA GLY A 160 -32.62 -19.24 -51.85
C GLY A 160 -31.80 -20.24 -51.03
N PHE A 161 -31.90 -21.53 -51.32
CA PHE A 161 -31.10 -22.57 -50.65
C PHE A 161 -29.60 -22.40 -50.89
N ALA A 162 -29.18 -22.10 -52.12
CA ALA A 162 -27.77 -21.86 -52.44
C ALA A 162 -27.22 -20.64 -51.67
N GLN A 163 -27.96 -19.52 -51.64
CA GLN A 163 -27.55 -18.31 -50.92
C GLN A 163 -27.53 -18.51 -49.40
N ARG A 164 -28.48 -19.27 -48.84
CA ARG A 164 -28.48 -19.64 -47.41
C ARG A 164 -27.27 -20.49 -47.05
N LYS A 165 -26.92 -21.49 -47.89
CA LYS A 165 -25.73 -22.34 -47.68
C LYS A 165 -24.43 -21.51 -47.71
N THR A 166 -24.30 -20.59 -48.67
CA THR A 166 -23.17 -19.67 -48.75
C THR A 166 -23.08 -18.78 -47.51
N ALA A 167 -24.20 -18.16 -47.10
CA ALA A 167 -24.25 -17.31 -45.92
C ALA A 167 -23.92 -18.07 -44.62
N GLN A 168 -24.36 -19.31 -44.48
CA GLN A 168 -24.03 -20.16 -43.33
C GLN A 168 -22.54 -20.49 -43.28
N THR A 169 -21.94 -20.80 -44.44
CA THR A 169 -20.51 -21.14 -44.54
C THR A 169 -19.64 -19.92 -44.21
N GLU A 170 -20.00 -18.75 -44.74
CA GLU A 170 -19.35 -17.48 -44.46
C GLU A 170 -19.49 -17.08 -42.98
N SER A 171 -20.68 -17.25 -42.40
CA SER A 171 -20.93 -16.98 -40.98
C SER A 171 -20.06 -17.85 -40.07
N LEU A 172 -19.93 -19.14 -40.36
CA LEU A 172 -19.06 -20.05 -39.60
C LEU A 172 -17.59 -19.65 -39.70
N LYS A 173 -17.14 -19.24 -40.90
CA LYS A 173 -15.77 -18.75 -41.12
C LYS A 173 -15.50 -17.49 -40.29
N LEU A 174 -16.38 -16.49 -40.38
CA LEU A 174 -16.27 -15.23 -39.63
C LEU A 174 -16.29 -15.47 -38.11
N MET A 175 -17.10 -16.41 -37.61
CA MET A 175 -17.14 -16.77 -36.19
C MET A 175 -15.81 -17.39 -35.71
N ARG A 176 -15.15 -18.21 -36.55
CA ARG A 176 -13.83 -18.78 -36.22
C ARG A 176 -12.77 -17.68 -36.18
N GLU A 177 -12.73 -16.83 -37.20
CA GLU A 177 -11.79 -15.69 -37.26
C GLU A 177 -11.95 -14.75 -36.07
N ALA A 178 -13.19 -14.41 -35.68
CA ALA A 178 -13.44 -13.57 -34.50
C ALA A 178 -12.88 -14.19 -33.21
N ARG A 179 -12.99 -15.51 -33.05
CA ARG A 179 -12.44 -16.24 -31.90
C ARG A 179 -10.91 -16.16 -31.88
N ASP A 180 -10.27 -16.37 -33.03
CA ASP A 180 -8.82 -16.33 -33.16
C ASP A 180 -8.26 -14.93 -32.90
N ILE A 181 -8.91 -13.89 -33.44
CA ILE A 181 -8.56 -12.49 -33.18
C ILE A 181 -8.72 -12.16 -31.69
N THR A 182 -9.82 -12.60 -31.06
CA THR A 182 -10.05 -12.39 -29.62
C THR A 182 -8.97 -13.06 -28.77
N ALA A 183 -8.57 -14.28 -29.12
CA ALA A 183 -7.48 -14.98 -28.44
C ALA A 183 -6.14 -14.24 -28.59
N ARG A 184 -5.87 -13.68 -29.78
CA ARG A 184 -4.68 -12.85 -30.03
C ARG A 184 -4.69 -11.56 -29.20
N ILE A 185 -5.83 -10.88 -29.10
CA ILE A 185 -5.99 -9.68 -28.25
C ILE A 185 -5.71 -10.04 -26.78
N ALA A 186 -6.22 -11.17 -26.29
CA ALA A 186 -5.98 -11.62 -24.91
C ALA A 186 -4.49 -11.89 -24.65
N LEU A 187 -3.80 -12.53 -25.59
CA LEU A 187 -2.36 -12.79 -25.51
C LEU A 187 -1.54 -11.48 -25.48
N LEU A 188 -1.83 -10.55 -26.38
CA LEU A 188 -1.16 -9.25 -26.45
C LEU A 188 -1.36 -8.43 -25.17
N ASN A 189 -2.57 -8.45 -24.61
CA ASN A 189 -2.87 -7.81 -23.33
C ASN A 189 -2.05 -8.40 -22.18
N ARG A 190 -1.89 -9.72 -22.13
CA ARG A 190 -1.07 -10.39 -21.11
C ARG A 190 0.39 -9.99 -21.22
N GLN A 191 0.97 -10.03 -22.42
CA GLN A 191 2.35 -9.60 -22.68
C GLN A 191 2.57 -8.14 -22.28
N ARG A 192 1.60 -7.27 -22.59
CA ARG A 192 1.63 -5.86 -22.18
C ARG A 192 1.57 -5.70 -20.66
N GLN A 193 0.75 -6.48 -19.97
CA GLN A 193 0.66 -6.45 -18.50
C GLN A 193 1.95 -6.94 -17.84
N GLU A 194 2.57 -8.01 -18.34
CA GLU A 194 3.85 -8.53 -17.83
C GLU A 194 4.97 -7.49 -17.95
N LEU A 195 5.03 -6.75 -19.07
CA LEU A 195 5.99 -5.68 -19.27
C LEU A 195 5.69 -4.43 -18.42
N THR A 196 4.41 -4.09 -18.24
CA THR A 196 3.99 -2.90 -17.48
C THR A 196 4.08 -3.11 -15.97
N ALA A 197 3.87 -4.33 -15.48
CA ALA A 197 3.98 -4.68 -14.06
C ALA A 197 5.39 -4.42 -13.49
N SER A 198 6.42 -4.43 -14.34
CA SER A 198 7.80 -4.09 -13.96
C SER A 198 8.14 -2.59 -14.13
N SER A 199 7.27 -1.82 -14.78
CA SER A 199 7.55 -0.45 -15.28
C SER A 199 6.98 0.68 -14.40
N SER A 200 6.02 0.41 -13.51
CA SER A 200 5.59 1.41 -12.51
C SER A 200 6.60 1.49 -11.36
N LYS A 201 7.85 1.92 -11.64
CA LYS A 201 8.83 2.21 -10.59
C LYS A 201 8.39 3.47 -9.85
N THR A 202 7.60 3.25 -8.80
CA THR A 202 7.31 4.27 -7.81
C THR A 202 8.60 4.53 -7.03
N VAL A 203 9.22 5.69 -7.28
CA VAL A 203 10.41 6.12 -6.54
C VAL A 203 9.96 6.79 -5.25
N ARG A 204 10.54 6.34 -4.15
CA ARG A 204 10.28 6.83 -2.79
C ARG A 204 11.53 7.55 -2.31
N GLU A 205 11.35 8.77 -1.80
CA GLU A 205 12.44 9.68 -1.45
C GLU A 205 12.15 10.31 -0.08
N GLY A 206 13.18 10.39 0.76
CA GLY A 206 13.16 11.27 1.95
C GLY A 206 13.67 12.65 1.55
N VAL A 207 12.97 13.71 1.93
CA VAL A 207 13.37 15.09 1.66
C VAL A 207 13.59 15.79 2.99
N VAL A 208 14.82 16.25 3.23
CA VAL A 208 15.20 16.94 4.46
C VAL A 208 15.57 18.37 4.12
N PHE A 209 14.87 19.33 4.73
CA PHE A 209 15.17 20.75 4.66
C PHE A 209 16.06 21.12 5.83
N ILE A 210 17.27 21.59 5.55
CA ILE A 210 18.25 21.97 6.56
C ILE A 210 18.74 23.40 6.35
N GLU A 211 19.20 24.02 7.43
CA GLU A 211 19.88 25.30 7.42
C GLU A 211 21.26 25.14 8.06
N LYS A 212 22.30 25.28 7.23
CA LYS A 212 23.68 25.07 7.66
C LYS A 212 24.36 26.40 7.95
N ARG A 213 24.75 26.61 9.21
CA ARG A 213 25.32 27.88 9.70
C ARG A 213 26.84 27.96 9.54
N ALA A 214 27.55 26.83 9.59
CA ALA A 214 29.00 26.75 9.44
C ALA A 214 29.41 26.02 8.15
N GLY A 215 30.41 26.54 7.44
CA GLY A 215 31.02 25.87 6.28
C GLY A 215 31.92 24.71 6.74
N GLY A 216 31.94 23.62 5.98
CA GLY A 216 32.74 22.43 6.29
C GLY A 216 32.00 21.11 6.05
N PRO A 217 32.66 19.94 6.14
CA PRO A 217 31.99 18.65 6.07
C PRO A 217 31.06 18.46 7.28
N ALA A 218 29.84 17.97 7.05
CA ALA A 218 28.89 17.63 8.10
C ALA A 218 28.12 16.37 7.70
N THR A 219 27.61 15.64 8.69
CA THR A 219 26.80 14.43 8.48
C THR A 219 25.41 14.65 9.06
N LEU A 220 24.41 14.14 8.35
CA LEU A 220 23.02 14.09 8.76
C LEU A 220 22.65 12.63 9.02
N GLU A 221 22.12 12.34 10.21
CA GLU A 221 21.50 11.05 10.51
C GLU A 221 20.01 11.15 10.14
N LEU A 222 19.56 10.35 9.18
CA LEU A 222 18.15 10.19 8.85
C LEU A 222 17.67 8.84 9.37
N SER A 223 16.70 8.86 10.27
CA SER A 223 16.13 7.67 10.87
C SER A 223 14.67 7.47 10.44
N TYR A 224 14.28 6.22 10.22
CA TYR A 224 12.93 5.84 9.83
C TYR A 224 12.57 4.43 10.27
N LEU A 225 11.29 4.19 10.51
CA LEU A 225 10.75 2.85 10.70
C LEU A 225 10.43 2.21 9.36
N VAL A 226 10.80 0.94 9.21
CA VAL A 226 10.51 0.11 8.04
C VAL A 226 9.86 -1.21 8.45
N ASN A 227 8.81 -1.59 7.73
CA ASN A 227 8.10 -2.86 7.87
C ASN A 227 8.74 -3.96 7.02
N GLY A 228 8.28 -5.20 7.20
CA GLY A 228 8.76 -6.35 6.42
C GLY A 228 10.06 -6.94 6.98
N CYS A 229 10.39 -6.63 8.22
CA CYS A 229 11.51 -7.22 8.95
C CYS A 229 11.11 -7.47 10.39
N GLY A 230 11.80 -8.38 11.07
CA GLY A 230 11.60 -8.62 12.48
C GLY A 230 12.51 -9.70 13.02
N TRP A 231 12.46 -9.89 14.33
CA TRP A 231 13.15 -11.00 14.99
C TRP A 231 12.25 -11.74 15.97
N ALA A 232 12.52 -13.02 16.16
CA ALA A 232 11.86 -13.85 17.16
C ALA A 232 12.89 -14.59 18.01
N PRO A 233 12.71 -14.64 19.34
CA PRO A 233 13.54 -15.46 20.20
C PRO A 233 13.27 -16.96 20.00
N THR A 234 14.31 -17.77 20.04
CA THR A 234 14.22 -19.23 20.12
C THR A 234 15.08 -19.73 21.28
N TYR A 235 14.56 -20.67 22.05
CA TYR A 235 15.22 -21.21 23.23
C TYR A 235 15.50 -22.70 23.02
N ASN A 236 16.76 -23.13 23.16
CA ASN A 236 17.08 -24.54 23.26
C ASN A 236 17.45 -24.86 24.69
N VAL A 237 16.75 -25.82 25.31
CA VAL A 237 17.03 -26.26 26.67
C VAL A 237 17.58 -27.68 26.60
N ARG A 238 18.81 -27.88 27.09
CA ARG A 238 19.45 -29.19 27.21
C ARG A 238 19.62 -29.48 28.70
N ALA A 239 18.98 -30.55 29.17
CA ALA A 239 19.09 -30.98 30.55
C ALA A 239 19.84 -32.30 30.65
N GLU A 240 20.76 -32.40 31.60
CA GLU A 240 21.46 -33.64 31.88
C GLU A 240 20.53 -34.63 32.63
N ARG A 241 20.54 -35.91 32.22
CA ARG A 241 19.67 -36.94 32.80
C ARG A 241 19.91 -37.17 34.31
N SER A 242 21.12 -36.88 34.78
CA SER A 242 21.53 -36.97 36.19
C SER A 242 20.99 -35.83 37.07
N GLY A 243 20.35 -34.80 36.48
CA GLY A 243 19.69 -33.71 37.21
C GLY A 243 20.62 -32.60 37.71
N GLY A 244 21.90 -32.58 37.32
CA GLY A 244 22.90 -31.65 37.85
C GLY A 244 23.03 -30.32 37.09
N THR A 245 22.78 -30.31 35.78
CA THR A 245 22.97 -29.10 34.94
C THR A 245 21.91 -28.96 33.86
N VAL A 246 21.49 -27.72 33.61
CA VAL A 246 20.59 -27.33 32.51
C VAL A 246 21.28 -26.22 31.71
N GLN A 247 21.56 -26.47 30.44
CA GLN A 247 22.06 -25.48 29.50
C GLN A 247 20.87 -24.88 28.75
N VAL A 248 20.78 -23.54 28.76
CA VAL A 248 19.79 -22.79 27.99
C VAL A 248 20.52 -21.96 26.94
N GLU A 249 20.31 -22.28 25.67
CA GLU A 249 20.76 -21.46 24.54
C GLU A 249 19.63 -20.50 24.17
N TYR A 250 19.94 -19.22 24.06
CA TYR A 250 19.01 -18.19 23.63
C TYR A 250 19.44 -17.64 22.28
N ASN A 251 18.67 -17.95 21.25
CA ASN A 251 18.95 -17.62 19.86
C ASN A 251 17.93 -16.60 19.35
N ALA A 252 18.29 -15.85 18.31
CA ALA A 252 17.40 -14.93 17.63
C ALA A 252 17.30 -15.32 16.15
N VAL A 253 16.07 -15.51 15.67
CA VAL A 253 15.79 -15.72 14.25
C VAL A 253 15.40 -14.37 13.66
N ILE A 254 16.17 -13.90 12.69
CA ILE A 254 15.98 -12.61 12.02
C ILE A 254 15.40 -12.83 10.63
N GLN A 255 14.40 -12.03 10.28
CA GLN A 255 13.81 -11.97 8.94
C GLN A 255 13.86 -10.53 8.43
N GLN A 256 14.25 -10.35 7.16
CA GLN A 256 14.40 -9.03 6.54
C GLN A 256 13.99 -9.11 5.07
N ARG A 257 12.93 -8.36 4.72
CA ARG A 257 12.34 -8.24 3.38
C ARG A 257 11.98 -6.78 3.07
N THR A 258 12.79 -5.85 3.54
CA THR A 258 12.53 -4.40 3.43
C THR A 258 12.77 -3.90 2.00
N GLY A 259 13.57 -4.61 1.21
CA GLY A 259 14.06 -4.18 -0.09
C GLY A 259 15.34 -3.35 0.00
N GLU A 260 15.96 -3.27 1.17
CA GLU A 260 17.22 -2.56 1.43
C GLU A 260 18.22 -3.52 2.10
N ASP A 261 19.44 -3.55 1.57
CA ASP A 261 20.53 -4.34 2.16
C ASP A 261 21.16 -3.58 3.32
N TRP A 262 21.34 -4.27 4.44
CA TRP A 262 22.02 -3.74 5.61
C TRP A 262 23.43 -4.33 5.65
N SER A 263 24.39 -3.64 5.06
CA SER A 263 25.79 -4.11 4.99
C SER A 263 26.64 -3.42 6.05
N ASP A 264 27.26 -4.23 6.92
CA ASP A 264 28.18 -3.75 7.96
C ASP A 264 27.52 -2.72 8.89
N VAL A 265 26.45 -3.14 9.57
CA VAL A 265 25.62 -2.28 10.43
C VAL A 265 25.70 -2.69 11.90
N ASP A 266 25.58 -1.70 12.78
CA ASP A 266 25.40 -1.90 14.22
C ASP A 266 23.96 -2.35 14.49
N LEU A 267 23.80 -3.65 14.76
CA LEU A 267 22.49 -4.27 14.96
C LEU A 267 22.15 -4.36 16.46
N THR A 268 20.96 -3.89 16.81
CA THR A 268 20.39 -4.05 18.16
C THR A 268 19.04 -4.75 18.05
N LEU A 269 18.83 -5.83 18.81
CA LEU A 269 17.54 -6.52 18.88
C LEU A 269 16.76 -6.00 20.09
N SER A 270 15.55 -5.50 19.90
CA SER A 270 14.72 -4.99 21.00
C SER A 270 13.39 -5.72 21.10
N THR A 271 12.97 -6.01 22.33
CA THR A 271 11.61 -6.50 22.64
C THR A 271 10.60 -5.37 22.79
N ALA A 272 11.04 -4.10 22.67
CA ALA A 272 10.15 -2.95 22.70
C ALA A 272 9.21 -2.94 21.49
N THR A 273 8.06 -2.29 21.65
CA THR A 273 7.18 -1.95 20.53
C THR A 273 7.34 -0.46 20.24
N PRO A 274 7.93 -0.08 19.10
CA PRO A 274 8.15 1.33 18.78
C PRO A 274 6.80 2.01 18.50
N ALA A 275 6.38 2.89 19.40
CA ALA A 275 5.26 3.81 19.15
C ALA A 275 5.85 5.20 18.84
N LEU A 276 6.40 5.39 17.64
CA LEU A 276 6.95 6.68 17.19
C LEU A 276 5.91 7.54 16.46
N SER A 277 4.62 7.41 16.80
CA SER A 277 3.61 8.33 16.29
C SER A 277 3.62 9.59 17.13
N ALA A 278 3.92 10.73 16.50
CA ALA A 278 3.80 12.06 17.11
C ALA A 278 2.33 12.47 17.36
N ALA A 279 1.35 11.62 17.05
CA ALA A 279 -0.04 11.86 17.37
C ALA A 279 -0.24 11.70 18.88
N GLY A 280 -0.64 12.80 19.54
CA GLY A 280 -1.03 12.77 20.94
C GLY A 280 -2.17 11.77 21.18
N PRO A 281 -2.27 11.20 22.40
CA PRO A 281 -3.31 10.24 22.72
C PRO A 281 -4.69 10.90 22.58
N GLY A 282 -5.61 10.24 21.89
CA GLY A 282 -6.98 10.74 21.76
C GLY A 282 -7.68 10.71 23.13
N LEU A 283 -8.11 11.86 23.67
CA LEU A 283 -8.79 11.91 24.96
C LEU A 283 -10.23 11.41 24.84
N ALA A 284 -10.61 10.43 25.67
CA ALA A 284 -12.00 9.98 25.76
C ALA A 284 -12.80 10.93 26.69
N PRO A 285 -14.02 11.33 26.33
CA PRO A 285 -14.84 12.16 27.21
C PRO A 285 -15.25 11.38 28.46
N PHE A 286 -15.04 11.97 29.64
CA PHE A 286 -15.52 11.45 30.93
C PHE A 286 -16.95 11.95 31.19
N THR A 287 -17.94 11.19 30.73
CA THR A 287 -19.36 11.58 30.88
C THR A 287 -19.84 11.37 32.31
N VAL A 288 -20.17 12.45 33.02
CA VAL A 288 -20.76 12.40 34.35
C VAL A 288 -22.28 12.46 34.22
N ALA A 289 -22.98 11.52 34.86
CA ALA A 289 -24.45 11.53 34.94
C ALA A 289 -24.90 11.46 36.39
N LEU A 290 -25.91 12.26 36.75
CA LEU A 290 -26.53 12.20 38.06
C LEU A 290 -27.45 10.98 38.12
N VAL A 291 -27.08 9.97 38.91
CA VAL A 291 -27.88 8.77 39.10
C VAL A 291 -28.65 8.89 40.42
N ARG A 292 -29.97 8.69 40.40
CA ARG A 292 -30.74 8.60 41.65
C ARG A 292 -30.26 7.38 42.43
N GLY A 293 -29.67 7.62 43.60
CA GLY A 293 -29.23 6.66 44.61
C GLY A 293 -29.31 5.20 44.18
N VAL A 294 -28.35 4.75 43.36
CA VAL A 294 -28.20 3.33 43.07
C VAL A 294 -27.82 2.69 44.39
N LYS A 295 -28.69 1.87 44.98
CA LYS A 295 -28.28 1.00 46.09
C LYS A 295 -27.08 0.20 45.57
N PRO A 296 -25.88 0.32 46.16
CA PRO A 296 -24.72 -0.42 45.68
C PRO A 296 -25.02 -1.90 45.87
N GLY A 297 -25.46 -2.55 44.81
CA GLY A 297 -26.15 -3.84 44.83
C GLY A 297 -25.77 -4.61 43.58
N GLY A 298 -24.56 -5.17 43.61
CA GLY A 298 -24.09 -6.15 42.66
C GLY A 298 -23.50 -7.32 43.44
N SER A 299 -23.80 -8.55 43.03
CA SER A 299 -23.08 -9.71 43.57
C SER A 299 -21.60 -9.61 43.22
N LYS A 300 -20.72 -10.17 44.06
CA LYS A 300 -19.28 -10.24 43.80
C LYS A 300 -18.98 -10.80 42.40
N GLU A 301 -19.74 -11.82 41.98
CA GLU A 301 -19.62 -12.42 40.64
C GLU A 301 -19.91 -11.45 39.50
N LYS A 302 -20.97 -10.62 39.59
CA LYS A 302 -21.29 -9.63 38.56
C LYS A 302 -20.23 -8.53 38.48
N ALA A 303 -19.70 -8.11 39.63
CA ALA A 303 -18.62 -7.13 39.69
C ALA A 303 -17.32 -7.70 39.09
N ALA A 304 -16.96 -8.95 39.43
CA ALA A 304 -15.81 -9.63 38.87
C ALA A 304 -15.93 -9.84 37.35
N ALA A 305 -17.10 -10.23 36.85
CA ALA A 305 -17.35 -10.37 35.41
C ALA A 305 -17.23 -9.03 34.67
N LYS A 306 -17.76 -7.94 35.25
CA LYS A 306 -17.63 -6.59 34.70
C LYS A 306 -16.17 -6.13 34.67
N TYR A 307 -15.43 -6.33 35.76
CA TYR A 307 -14.00 -6.03 35.83
C TYR A 307 -13.21 -6.80 34.76
N GLN A 308 -13.44 -8.12 34.62
CA GLN A 308 -12.78 -8.93 33.61
C GLN A 308 -13.11 -8.49 32.17
N ALA A 309 -14.35 -8.05 31.91
CA ALA A 309 -14.73 -7.52 30.62
C ALA A 309 -13.98 -6.22 30.28
N ILE A 310 -13.88 -5.29 31.24
CA ILE A 310 -13.11 -4.04 31.06
C ILE A 310 -11.62 -4.35 30.88
N ALA A 311 -11.07 -5.30 31.67
CA ALA A 311 -9.68 -5.74 31.55
C ALA A 311 -9.37 -6.37 30.18
N ARG A 312 -10.25 -7.23 29.65
CA ARG A 312 -10.11 -7.78 28.29
C ARG A 312 -10.14 -6.69 27.24
N GLN A 313 -11.06 -5.73 27.36
CA GLN A 313 -11.15 -4.60 26.45
C GLN A 313 -9.88 -3.73 26.48
N GLN A 314 -9.30 -3.52 27.67
CA GLN A 314 -8.02 -2.81 27.80
C GLN A 314 -6.89 -3.54 27.09
N VAL A 315 -6.75 -4.85 27.32
CA VAL A 315 -5.72 -5.68 26.68
C VAL A 315 -5.88 -5.70 25.16
N ASP A 316 -7.11 -5.87 24.67
CA ASP A 316 -7.39 -5.84 23.23
C ASP A 316 -7.08 -4.47 22.62
N ALA A 317 -7.42 -3.39 23.33
CA ALA A 317 -7.11 -2.04 22.89
C ALA A 317 -5.60 -1.74 22.89
N GLN A 318 -4.87 -2.22 23.91
CA GLN A 318 -3.41 -2.12 23.98
C GLN A 318 -2.73 -2.92 22.88
N ASN A 319 -3.15 -4.18 22.64
CA ASN A 319 -2.62 -4.99 21.55
C ASN A 319 -2.86 -4.33 20.18
N ARG A 320 -4.04 -3.73 19.98
CA ARG A 320 -4.34 -2.96 18.76
C ARG A 320 -3.49 -1.70 18.65
N LEU A 321 -3.28 -0.99 19.76
CA LEU A 321 -2.40 0.19 19.80
C LEU A 321 -0.95 -0.18 19.48
N SER A 322 -0.44 -1.26 20.07
CA SER A 322 0.89 -1.81 19.79
C SER A 322 1.04 -2.29 18.35
N GLY A 323 -0.03 -2.78 17.73
CA GLY A 323 -0.08 -3.17 16.32
C GLY A 323 -0.45 -2.03 15.37
N ALA A 324 -0.72 -0.82 15.86
CA ALA A 324 -1.18 0.28 15.03
C ALA A 324 -0.01 0.90 14.26
N ILE A 325 -0.03 0.76 12.94
CA ILE A 325 1.02 1.27 12.05
C ILE A 325 0.66 2.67 11.51
N LEU A 326 -0.63 2.96 11.37
CA LEU A 326 -1.13 4.22 10.84
C LEU A 326 -1.60 5.13 11.96
N THR A 327 -1.40 6.44 11.77
CA THR A 327 -1.84 7.49 12.70
C THR A 327 -3.35 7.41 13.03
N LYS A 328 -4.18 7.05 12.05
CA LYS A 328 -5.63 6.85 12.25
C LYS A 328 -5.94 5.66 13.17
N ASP A 329 -5.22 4.56 12.98
CA ASP A 329 -5.40 3.34 13.78
C ASP A 329 -4.86 3.55 15.20
N ASN A 330 -3.78 4.33 15.32
CA ASN A 330 -3.24 4.76 16.60
C ASN A 330 -4.26 5.61 17.34
N LEU A 331 -4.84 6.64 16.71
CA LEU A 331 -5.86 7.49 17.33
C LEU A 331 -7.10 6.70 17.78
N ALA A 332 -7.60 5.80 16.94
CA ALA A 332 -8.73 4.95 17.26
C ALA A 332 -8.42 3.97 18.42
N SER A 333 -7.21 3.40 18.43
CA SER A 333 -6.77 2.48 19.48
C SER A 333 -6.49 3.23 20.79
N ALA A 334 -5.92 4.42 20.73
CA ALA A 334 -5.71 5.31 21.87
C ALA A 334 -7.06 5.71 22.51
N TRP A 335 -8.09 6.00 21.70
CA TRP A 335 -9.45 6.19 22.21
C TRP A 335 -10.01 4.96 22.90
N ALA A 336 -9.75 3.75 22.38
CA ALA A 336 -10.21 2.52 23.00
C ALA A 336 -9.52 2.25 24.35
N VAL A 337 -8.21 2.53 24.46
CA VAL A 337 -7.45 2.46 25.72
C VAL A 337 -8.00 3.46 26.73
N ASN A 338 -8.21 4.72 26.32
CA ASN A 338 -8.74 5.75 27.20
C ASN A 338 -10.19 5.48 27.63
N ARG A 339 -11.01 4.87 26.76
CA ARG A 339 -12.35 4.40 27.13
C ARG A 339 -12.28 3.31 28.19
N ALA A 340 -11.40 2.31 28.02
CA ALA A 340 -11.24 1.25 29.01
C ALA A 340 -10.77 1.81 30.37
N ALA A 341 -9.84 2.76 30.37
CA ALA A 341 -9.40 3.45 31.59
C ALA A 341 -10.55 4.22 32.27
N ASN A 342 -11.36 4.94 31.49
CA ASN A 342 -12.58 5.59 31.98
C ASN A 342 -13.58 4.59 32.58
N ASP A 343 -13.77 3.44 31.95
CA ASP A 343 -14.67 2.39 32.41
C ASP A 343 -14.16 1.77 33.73
N PHE A 344 -12.84 1.61 33.90
CA PHE A 344 -12.21 1.24 35.18
C PHE A 344 -12.49 2.26 36.27
N GLN A 345 -12.22 3.55 36.02
CA GLN A 345 -12.46 4.61 36.98
C GLN A 345 -13.94 4.66 37.39
N THR A 346 -14.85 4.53 36.42
CA THR A 346 -16.29 4.49 36.66
C THR A 346 -16.68 3.26 37.48
N PHE A 347 -16.07 2.10 37.21
CA PHE A 347 -16.28 0.88 37.97
C PHE A 347 -15.83 1.03 39.42
N GLU A 348 -14.65 1.61 39.67
CA GLU A 348 -14.13 1.88 41.01
C GLU A 348 -15.05 2.81 41.80
N ILE A 349 -15.49 3.93 41.19
CA ILE A 349 -16.37 4.91 41.85
C ILE A 349 -17.75 4.30 42.16
N SER A 350 -18.25 3.39 41.31
CA SER A 350 -19.60 2.83 41.44
C SER A 350 -19.66 1.52 42.25
N THR A 351 -18.52 0.93 42.63
CA THR A 351 -18.44 -0.37 43.31
C THR A 351 -18.00 -0.20 44.77
N ARG A 352 -18.53 -1.04 45.67
CA ARG A 352 -18.13 -1.00 47.09
C ARG A 352 -16.67 -1.43 47.27
N ASN A 353 -15.95 -0.76 48.17
CA ASN A 353 -14.55 -1.08 48.49
C ASN A 353 -14.29 -2.55 48.86
N GLU A 354 -15.21 -3.19 49.58
CA GLU A 354 -15.08 -4.62 49.95
C GLU A 354 -15.06 -5.56 48.73
N ILE A 355 -15.84 -5.22 47.70
CA ILE A 355 -15.90 -5.98 46.45
C ILE A 355 -14.64 -5.69 45.62
N LEU A 356 -14.21 -4.43 45.53
CA LEU A 356 -12.97 -4.04 44.85
C LEU A 356 -11.75 -4.74 45.45
N ALA A 357 -11.64 -4.79 46.79
CA ALA A 357 -10.56 -5.49 47.49
C ALA A 357 -10.52 -6.99 47.16
N SER A 358 -11.66 -7.62 46.88
CA SER A 358 -11.73 -9.03 46.48
C SER A 358 -11.34 -9.28 45.02
N ILE A 359 -11.27 -8.24 44.18
CA ILE A 359 -10.93 -8.31 42.75
C ILE A 359 -9.45 -7.94 42.52
N ALA A 360 -8.91 -7.03 43.34
CA ALA A 360 -7.53 -6.54 43.25
C ALA A 360 -6.43 -7.61 43.43
N SER A 361 -6.79 -8.84 43.83
CA SER A 361 -5.87 -9.97 43.92
C SER A 361 -5.53 -10.60 42.56
N ALA A 362 -6.13 -10.16 41.46
CA ALA A 362 -5.74 -10.60 40.12
C ALA A 362 -4.43 -9.90 39.72
N PRO A 363 -3.41 -10.64 39.24
CA PRO A 363 -2.13 -10.03 38.88
C PRO A 363 -2.35 -9.03 37.75
N VAL A 364 -2.06 -7.76 38.04
CA VAL A 364 -1.91 -6.73 37.01
C VAL A 364 -0.76 -7.18 36.12
N ARG A 365 -1.05 -7.45 34.84
CA ARG A 365 -0.01 -7.77 33.86
C ARG A 365 0.76 -6.47 33.61
N ALA A 366 1.77 -6.22 34.45
CA ALA A 366 2.72 -5.17 34.19
C ALA A 366 3.45 -5.54 32.90
N ASP A 367 3.43 -4.63 31.92
CA ASP A 367 4.34 -4.72 30.78
C ASP A 367 5.75 -4.74 31.37
N GLY A 368 6.39 -5.91 31.30
CA GLY A 368 7.74 -6.09 31.81
C GLY A 368 8.72 -5.15 31.10
N PRO A 369 9.90 -4.91 31.68
CA PRO A 369 10.90 -4.05 31.07
C PRO A 369 11.22 -4.53 29.64
N SER A 370 11.30 -3.59 28.70
CA SER A 370 11.82 -3.88 27.36
C SER A 370 13.31 -4.19 27.45
N LEU A 371 13.74 -5.26 26.78
CA LEU A 371 15.13 -5.67 26.71
C LEU A 371 15.69 -5.31 25.34
N SER A 372 16.91 -4.78 25.33
CA SER A 372 17.67 -4.49 24.12
C SER A 372 18.98 -5.27 24.17
N TYR A 373 19.24 -6.05 23.12
CA TYR A 373 20.44 -6.86 22.94
C TYR A 373 21.29 -6.22 21.85
N HIS A 374 22.43 -5.67 22.23
CA HIS A 374 23.40 -5.13 21.28
C HIS A 374 24.31 -6.25 20.79
N LEU A 375 24.54 -6.34 19.48
CA LEU A 375 25.52 -7.27 18.92
C LEU A 375 26.87 -6.57 18.87
N ASP A 376 27.90 -7.21 19.46
CA ASP A 376 29.24 -6.62 19.56
C ASP A 376 30.02 -6.55 18.23
N VAL A 377 29.50 -7.21 17.17
CA VAL A 377 30.14 -7.28 15.85
C VAL A 377 29.17 -6.76 14.80
N PRO A 378 29.63 -5.91 13.86
CA PRO A 378 28.82 -5.48 12.72
C PRO A 378 28.30 -6.67 11.92
N VAL A 379 27.03 -6.59 11.50
CA VAL A 379 26.38 -7.67 10.77
C VAL A 379 25.98 -7.19 9.38
N SER A 380 26.04 -8.11 8.41
CA SER A 380 25.50 -7.87 7.07
C SER A 380 24.27 -8.75 6.82
N LEU A 381 23.13 -8.12 6.56
CA LEU A 381 21.83 -8.74 6.32
C LEU A 381 21.26 -8.24 4.97
N ALA A 382 21.35 -9.09 3.96
CA ALA A 382 20.73 -8.81 2.65
C ALA A 382 19.21 -8.92 2.72
N SER A 383 18.51 -8.08 1.95
CA SER A 383 17.05 -8.16 1.83
C SER A 383 16.66 -9.37 1.00
N ARG A 384 15.76 -10.18 1.54
CA ARG A 384 15.24 -11.38 0.88
C ARG A 384 13.89 -11.11 0.21
N ASN A 385 13.68 -11.74 -0.94
CA ASN A 385 12.44 -11.63 -1.71
C ASN A 385 11.51 -12.84 -1.54
N ASP A 386 11.98 -13.94 -0.95
CA ASP A 386 11.24 -15.20 -0.73
C ASP A 386 10.31 -15.15 0.49
#